data_AF-A0A2K5Y3W3-F1
#
_entry.id   AF-A0A2K5Y3W3-F1
#
_cell.length_a   1.000
_cell.length_b   1.000
_cell.length_c   1.000
_cell.angle_alpha   90.00
_cell.angle_beta   90.00
_cell.angle_gamma   90.00
#
_symmetry.space_group_name_H-M   'P 1'
#
loop_
_entity.id
_entity.type
_entity.pdbx_description
1 polymer ?
#
loop_
_entity_poly.entity_id
_entity_poly.type
_entity_poly.pdbx_seq_one_letter_code
_entity_poly.pdbx_strand_id
1 'polypeptide(L)'
;MLGRSRLALVLLAAAVSCAVAQHAPPWTEDCRKSTYPPSGPTYRGPAPWYTINLDLPPYKRWHELMVDKAPMLKVIVNSLKNMINTFVPSGKVMQIVDEKLPGLLGNFPGPFEEEMKGIAAVTDIPLGEIISYNIFYEFFTLCTSIVAEDKKGNCALREGGQYEALHKEESSKW
;
A
#
# COMPACT_ATOMS: atom_id res chain seq x y z
N MET A 1 -46.20 6.89 31.90
CA MET A 1 -45.77 5.69 31.13
C MET A 1 -45.33 5.99 29.68
N LEU A 2 -45.37 7.26 29.22
CA LEU A 2 -45.11 7.62 27.80
C LEU A 2 -43.62 7.76 27.42
N GLY A 3 -42.70 7.93 28.40
CA GLY A 3 -41.28 8.19 28.14
C GLY A 3 -40.42 6.96 27.83
N ARG A 4 -40.71 5.81 28.46
CA ARG A 4 -39.92 4.57 28.30
C ARG A 4 -40.13 3.94 26.91
N SER A 5 -41.33 4.08 26.35
CA SER A 5 -41.66 3.61 25.00
C SER A 5 -40.98 4.44 23.90
N ARG A 6 -40.89 5.76 24.08
CA ARG A 6 -40.18 6.64 23.13
C ARG A 6 -38.68 6.39 23.11
N LEU A 7 -38.07 6.15 24.27
CA LEU A 7 -36.64 5.84 24.36
C LEU A 7 -36.30 4.51 23.67
N ALA A 8 -37.14 3.48 23.85
CA ALA A 8 -36.98 2.20 23.18
C ALA A 8 -37.12 2.33 21.66
N LEU A 9 -38.08 3.13 21.17
CA LEU A 9 -38.25 3.42 19.74
C LEU A 9 -37.04 4.15 19.14
N VAL A 10 -36.47 5.12 19.87
CA VAL A 10 -35.26 5.84 19.42
C VAL A 10 -34.05 4.90 19.34
N LEU A 11 -33.87 4.03 20.34
CA LEU A 11 -32.77 3.05 20.36
C LEU A 11 -32.93 2.00 19.24
N LEU A 12 -34.15 1.55 18.97
CA LEU A 12 -34.45 0.66 17.84
C LEU A 12 -34.20 1.34 16.50
N ALA A 13 -34.62 2.58 16.33
CA ALA A 13 -34.38 3.35 15.11
C ALA A 13 -32.88 3.58 14.88
N ALA A 14 -32.11 3.87 15.94
CA ALA A 14 -30.66 4.00 15.87
C ALA A 14 -29.99 2.67 15.51
N ALA A 15 -30.41 1.56 16.14
CA ALA A 15 -29.87 0.23 15.84
C ALA A 15 -30.18 -0.21 14.39
N VAL A 16 -31.39 0.05 13.90
CA VAL A 16 -31.77 -0.21 12.51
C VAL A 16 -30.93 0.66 11.57
N SER A 17 -30.82 1.97 11.83
CA SER A 17 -30.01 2.89 11.01
C SER A 17 -28.55 2.46 10.91
N CYS A 18 -27.95 2.03 12.03
CA CYS A 18 -26.60 1.46 12.05
C CYS A 18 -26.51 0.17 11.22
N ALA A 19 -27.50 -0.72 11.32
CA ALA A 19 -27.52 -1.96 10.54
C ALA A 19 -27.69 -1.72 9.03
N VAL A 20 -28.45 -0.70 8.60
CA VAL A 20 -28.59 -0.35 7.17
C VAL A 20 -27.35 0.37 6.64
N ALA A 21 -26.64 1.15 7.47
CA ALA A 21 -25.37 1.78 7.09
C ALA A 21 -24.28 0.73 6.80
N GLN A 22 -24.31 -0.41 7.50
CA GLN A 22 -23.45 -1.56 7.21
C GLN A 22 -23.85 -2.33 5.93
N HIS A 23 -24.98 -1.98 5.32
CA HIS A 23 -25.56 -2.62 4.14
C HIS A 23 -25.45 -1.75 2.88
N ALA A 24 -24.59 -0.72 2.85
CA ALA A 24 -24.21 -0.15 1.57
C ALA A 24 -23.58 -1.29 0.74
N PRO A 25 -24.26 -1.78 -0.32
CA PRO A 25 -23.63 -2.80 -1.15
C PRO A 25 -22.35 -2.18 -1.70
N PRO A 26 -21.23 -2.92 -1.77
CA PRO A 26 -20.06 -2.43 -2.48
C PRO A 26 -20.54 -1.94 -3.85
N TRP A 27 -20.06 -0.80 -4.33
CA TRP A 27 -20.40 -0.31 -5.67
C TRP A 27 -19.98 -1.40 -6.67
N THR A 28 -20.93 -2.26 -7.07
CA THR A 28 -20.71 -3.30 -8.04
C THR A 28 -21.17 -2.80 -9.40
N GLU A 29 -20.47 -3.22 -10.44
CA GLU A 29 -20.83 -2.95 -11.83
C GLU A 29 -20.86 -4.26 -12.62
N ASP A 30 -21.61 -4.27 -13.72
CA ASP A 30 -21.52 -5.36 -14.69
C ASP A 30 -20.10 -5.46 -15.27
N CYS A 31 -19.71 -6.69 -15.65
CA CYS A 31 -18.40 -6.94 -16.23
C CYS A 31 -18.14 -6.05 -17.44
N ARG A 32 -17.09 -5.22 -17.34
CA ARG A 32 -16.67 -4.29 -18.39
C ARG A 32 -16.21 -5.02 -19.64
N LYS A 33 -16.45 -4.41 -20.80
CA LYS A 33 -16.05 -4.92 -22.13
C LYS A 33 -15.26 -3.85 -22.87
N SER A 34 -14.44 -4.27 -23.82
CA SER A 34 -13.68 -3.37 -24.71
C SER A 34 -12.77 -2.36 -24.00
N THR A 35 -12.20 -2.74 -22.86
CA THR A 35 -11.27 -1.92 -22.08
C THR A 35 -9.79 -2.14 -22.45
N TYR A 36 -9.53 -2.95 -23.48
CA TYR A 36 -8.18 -3.24 -23.98
C TYR A 36 -8.09 -2.94 -25.49
N PRO A 37 -7.04 -2.23 -25.97
CA PRO A 37 -5.92 -1.67 -25.20
C PRO A 37 -6.35 -0.59 -24.17
N PRO A 38 -5.61 -0.43 -23.05
CA PRO A 38 -6.01 0.49 -21.98
C PRO A 38 -6.17 1.93 -22.47
N SER A 39 -7.30 2.54 -22.16
CA SER A 39 -7.61 3.93 -22.52
C SER A 39 -8.71 4.49 -21.61
N GLY A 40 -8.97 5.80 -21.71
CA GLY A 40 -10.02 6.46 -20.94
C GLY A 40 -9.63 6.75 -19.48
N PRO A 41 -10.62 7.03 -18.61
CA PRO A 41 -10.38 7.62 -17.28
C PRO A 41 -9.73 6.65 -16.29
N THR A 42 -9.77 5.34 -16.54
CA THR A 42 -9.14 4.33 -15.67
C THR A 42 -7.68 4.06 -16.04
N TYR A 43 -7.17 4.65 -17.13
CA TYR A 43 -5.79 4.50 -17.57
C TYR A 43 -4.96 5.73 -17.21
N ARG A 44 -4.12 5.61 -16.17
CA ARG A 44 -3.21 6.69 -15.75
C ARG A 44 -2.02 6.88 -16.71
N GLY A 45 -1.59 5.82 -17.37
CA GLY A 45 -0.43 5.84 -18.26
C GLY A 45 0.39 4.54 -18.21
N PRO A 46 1.39 4.38 -19.08
CA PRO A 46 2.25 3.21 -19.11
C PRO A 46 3.26 3.24 -17.96
N ALA A 47 3.70 2.05 -17.51
CA ALA A 47 4.82 1.93 -16.60
C ALA A 47 6.15 1.92 -17.39
N PRO A 48 7.18 2.66 -16.95
CA PRO A 48 8.49 2.65 -17.60
C PRO A 48 9.23 1.33 -17.35
N TRP A 49 10.10 0.96 -18.29
CA TRP A 49 10.99 -0.20 -18.18
C TRP A 49 12.37 0.20 -17.69
N TYR A 50 12.95 -0.61 -16.82
CA TYR A 50 14.32 -0.48 -16.33
C TYR A 50 15.02 -1.85 -16.41
N THR A 51 16.33 -1.85 -16.63
CA THR A 51 17.15 -3.07 -16.62
C THR A 51 17.93 -3.13 -15.31
N ILE A 52 17.71 -4.17 -14.51
CA ILE A 52 18.48 -4.41 -13.30
C ILE A 52 19.53 -5.48 -13.59
N ASN A 53 20.80 -5.07 -13.62
CA ASN A 53 21.90 -5.99 -13.90
C ASN A 53 22.30 -6.77 -12.64
N LEU A 54 21.99 -8.06 -12.60
CA LEU A 54 22.28 -8.95 -11.47
C LEU A 54 23.77 -9.30 -11.33
N ASP A 55 24.58 -9.10 -12.38
CA ASP A 55 26.04 -9.30 -12.34
C ASP A 55 26.74 -8.21 -11.52
N LEU A 56 26.07 -7.06 -11.30
CA LEU A 56 26.57 -6.04 -10.40
C LEU A 56 26.48 -6.51 -8.94
N PRO A 57 27.39 -6.04 -8.07
CA PRO A 57 27.27 -6.29 -6.64
C PRO A 57 25.91 -5.77 -6.14
N PRO A 58 25.22 -6.48 -5.24
CA PRO A 58 23.86 -6.16 -4.77
C PRO A 58 23.64 -4.68 -4.46
N TYR A 59 24.59 -4.07 -3.73
CA TYR A 59 24.59 -2.65 -3.39
C TYR A 59 24.35 -1.73 -4.59
N LYS A 60 24.88 -2.05 -5.78
CA LYS A 60 24.85 -1.17 -6.95
C LYS A 60 23.64 -1.38 -7.87
N ARG A 61 22.90 -2.48 -7.73
CA ARG A 61 21.88 -2.92 -8.70
C ARG A 61 20.76 -1.90 -8.93
N TRP A 62 20.36 -1.21 -7.86
CA TRP A 62 19.22 -0.28 -7.88
C TRP A 62 19.61 1.19 -8.10
N HIS A 63 20.90 1.50 -8.26
CA HIS A 63 21.37 2.88 -8.28
C HIS A 63 20.73 3.72 -9.41
N GLU A 64 20.73 3.20 -10.64
CA GLU A 64 20.15 3.91 -11.79
C GLU A 64 18.67 4.24 -11.58
N LEU A 65 17.87 3.24 -11.17
CA LEU A 65 16.45 3.43 -10.87
C LEU A 65 16.24 4.46 -9.74
N MET A 66 17.08 4.40 -8.69
CA MET A 66 16.93 5.28 -7.54
C MET A 66 17.32 6.73 -7.86
N VAL A 67 18.22 6.99 -8.80
CA VAL A 67 18.47 8.36 -9.28
C VAL A 67 17.18 9.00 -9.81
N ASP A 68 16.40 8.26 -10.59
CA ASP A 68 15.15 8.75 -11.17
C ASP A 68 14.00 8.82 -10.15
N LYS A 69 13.90 7.83 -9.26
CA LYS A 69 12.73 7.64 -8.39
C LYS A 69 12.90 8.15 -6.96
N ALA A 70 14.11 8.52 -6.53
CA ALA A 70 14.38 9.06 -5.21
C ALA A 70 13.45 10.21 -4.81
N PRO A 71 13.16 11.22 -5.67
CA PRO A 71 12.28 12.32 -5.28
C PRO A 71 10.87 11.83 -4.90
N MET A 72 10.32 10.89 -5.67
CA MET A 72 9.00 10.32 -5.40
C MET A 72 9.01 9.42 -4.17
N LEU A 73 10.06 8.63 -3.98
CA LEU A 73 10.21 7.77 -2.80
C LEU A 73 10.25 8.61 -1.51
N LYS A 74 10.98 9.73 -1.51
CA LYS A 74 11.00 10.68 -0.38
C LYS A 74 9.60 11.21 -0.05
N VAL A 75 8.76 11.49 -1.05
CA VAL A 75 7.38 11.92 -0.83
C VAL A 75 6.57 10.84 -0.12
N ILE A 76 6.64 9.59 -0.59
CA ILE A 76 5.90 8.45 -0.01
C ILE A 76 6.32 8.23 1.44
N VAL A 77 7.62 8.17 1.69
CA VAL A 77 8.17 7.96 3.03
C VAL A 77 7.78 9.10 3.97
N ASN A 78 7.83 10.36 3.50
CA ASN A 78 7.37 11.50 4.28
C ASN A 78 5.87 11.45 4.60
N SER A 79 5.03 11.00 3.66
CA SER A 79 3.60 10.78 3.92
C SER A 79 3.36 9.70 4.98
N LEU A 80 4.12 8.60 4.95
CA LEU A 80 4.05 7.56 5.99
C LEU A 80 4.48 8.10 7.36
N LYS A 81 5.57 8.88 7.43
CA LYS A 81 5.99 9.55 8.66
C LYS A 81 4.90 10.45 9.24
N ASN A 82 4.29 11.28 8.40
CA ASN A 82 3.23 12.20 8.82
C ASN A 82 2.00 11.44 9.34
N MET A 83 1.63 10.35 8.67
CA MET A 83 0.56 9.46 9.13
C MET A 83 0.88 8.88 10.50
N ILE A 84 2.06 8.27 10.68
CA ILE A 84 2.46 7.66 11.95
C ILE A 84 2.54 8.70 13.06
N ASN A 85 3.10 9.89 12.78
CA ASN A 85 3.13 10.99 13.74
C ASN A 85 1.73 11.49 14.12
N THR A 86 0.73 11.33 13.25
CA THR A 86 -0.67 11.68 13.60
C THR A 86 -1.25 10.71 14.63
N PHE A 87 -0.90 9.41 14.54
CA PHE A 87 -1.37 8.40 15.50
C PHE A 87 -0.51 8.31 16.75
N VAL A 88 0.80 8.55 16.64
CA VAL A 88 1.77 8.52 17.74
C VAL A 88 2.65 9.78 17.67
N PRO A 89 2.16 10.94 18.15
CA PRO A 89 2.82 12.25 17.99
C PRO A 89 4.16 12.39 18.71
N SER A 90 4.50 11.42 19.56
CA SER A 90 5.72 11.47 20.36
C SER A 90 7.01 11.41 19.54
N GLY A 91 6.95 11.10 18.23
CA GLY A 91 8.12 10.91 17.36
C GLY A 91 8.98 9.69 17.71
N LYS A 92 8.74 9.06 18.85
CA LYS A 92 9.49 7.89 19.35
C LYS A 92 9.43 6.69 18.41
N VAL A 93 8.35 6.54 17.65
CA VAL A 93 8.22 5.43 16.69
C VAL A 93 9.23 5.59 15.56
N MET A 94 9.38 6.80 15.01
CA MET A 94 10.37 7.07 13.97
C MET A 94 11.80 6.89 14.49
N GLN A 95 12.08 7.36 15.71
CA GLN A 95 13.39 7.14 16.35
C GLN A 95 13.73 5.64 16.51
N ILE A 96 12.75 4.82 16.90
CA ILE A 96 12.95 3.36 17.00
C ILE A 96 13.15 2.75 15.61
N VAL A 97 12.38 3.19 14.61
CA VAL A 97 12.52 2.72 13.22
C VAL A 97 13.92 3.04 12.69
N ASP A 98 14.41 4.25 12.92
CA ASP A 98 15.68 4.71 12.34
C ASP A 98 16.88 4.11 13.07
N GLU A 99 16.85 4.04 14.40
CA GLU A 99 18.01 3.68 15.22
C GLU A 99 18.04 2.20 15.64
N LYS A 100 16.88 1.58 15.85
CA LYS A 100 16.78 0.27 16.52
C LYS A 100 16.35 -0.84 15.56
N LEU A 101 15.51 -0.54 14.59
CA LEU A 101 14.94 -1.53 13.68
C LEU A 101 16.00 -2.31 12.88
N PRO A 102 17.06 -1.67 12.32
CA PRO A 102 18.10 -2.42 11.62
C PRO A 102 18.83 -3.41 12.53
N GLY A 103 19.11 -3.02 13.77
CA GLY A 103 19.75 -3.90 14.76
C GLY A 103 18.82 -4.99 15.31
N LEU A 104 17.52 -4.72 15.38
CA LEU A 104 16.51 -5.65 15.89
C LEU A 104 16.19 -6.76 14.89
N LEU A 105 16.13 -6.43 13.59
CA LEU A 105 15.84 -7.39 12.52
C LEU A 105 17.06 -8.23 12.13
N GLY A 106 18.25 -7.87 12.64
CA GLY A 106 19.49 -8.54 12.31
C GLY A 106 19.88 -8.38 10.84
N ASN A 107 20.82 -9.21 10.39
CA ASN A 107 21.25 -9.21 9.01
C ASN A 107 20.23 -9.98 8.15
N PHE A 108 19.69 -9.31 7.13
CA PHE A 108 18.87 -9.96 6.13
C PHE A 108 19.75 -10.89 5.27
N PRO A 109 19.23 -12.03 4.79
CA PRO A 109 20.01 -12.86 3.89
C PRO A 109 20.41 -12.05 2.65
N GLY A 110 21.65 -12.21 2.21
CA GLY A 110 22.08 -11.65 0.93
C GLY A 110 21.20 -12.19 -0.20
N PRO A 111 20.76 -11.36 -1.16
CA PRO A 111 21.30 -10.04 -1.51
C PRO A 111 20.57 -8.83 -0.86
N PHE A 112 19.49 -9.06 -0.13
CA PHE A 112 18.52 -8.01 0.22
C PHE A 112 19.10 -6.91 1.11
N GLU A 113 19.96 -7.28 2.07
CA GLU A 113 20.57 -6.31 2.99
C GLU A 113 21.39 -5.26 2.22
N GLU A 114 22.25 -5.71 1.32
CA GLU A 114 23.13 -4.83 0.56
C GLU A 114 22.36 -4.02 -0.50
N GLU A 115 21.33 -4.60 -1.11
CA GLU A 115 20.42 -3.87 -2.01
C GLU A 115 19.71 -2.72 -1.29
N MET A 116 19.18 -2.96 -0.08
CA MET A 116 18.53 -1.92 0.73
C MET A 116 19.52 -0.84 1.19
N LYS A 117 20.74 -1.22 1.58
CA LYS A 117 21.81 -0.25 1.91
C LYS A 117 22.18 0.62 0.71
N GLY A 118 22.24 0.04 -0.48
CA GLY A 118 22.48 0.76 -1.73
C GLY A 118 21.38 1.77 -2.04
N ILE A 119 20.12 1.37 -1.90
CA ILE A 119 18.96 2.26 -2.06
C ILE A 119 19.02 3.40 -1.04
N ALA A 120 19.22 3.10 0.24
CA ALA A 120 19.32 4.08 1.32
C ALA A 120 20.39 5.15 1.02
N ALA A 121 21.57 4.71 0.57
CA ALA A 121 22.68 5.61 0.25
C ALA A 121 22.42 6.51 -0.95
N VAL A 122 21.85 5.98 -2.04
CA VAL A 122 21.55 6.78 -3.25
C VAL A 122 20.41 7.77 -3.01
N THR A 123 19.41 7.33 -2.25
CA THR A 123 18.22 8.14 -2.00
C THR A 123 18.41 9.10 -0.83
N ASP A 124 19.44 8.93 0.00
CA ASP A 124 19.61 9.68 1.26
C ASP A 124 18.37 9.56 2.16
N ILE A 125 17.88 8.32 2.30
CA ILE A 125 16.78 7.92 3.19
C ILE A 125 17.36 6.96 4.23
N PRO A 126 17.04 7.12 5.53
CA PRO A 126 17.50 6.21 6.57
C PRO A 126 17.17 4.74 6.27
N LEU A 127 18.13 3.85 6.52
CA LEU A 127 17.98 2.42 6.21
C LEU A 127 16.77 1.79 6.90
N GLY A 128 16.46 2.20 8.14
CA GLY A 128 15.27 1.74 8.86
C GLY A 128 13.97 2.05 8.12
N GLU A 129 13.88 3.17 7.42
CA GLU A 129 12.70 3.55 6.64
C GLU A 129 12.60 2.75 5.33
N ILE A 130 13.74 2.48 4.68
CA ILE A 130 13.80 1.60 3.51
C ILE A 130 13.38 0.17 3.87
N ILE A 131 13.87 -0.35 5.01
CA ILE A 131 13.46 -1.65 5.54
C ILE A 131 11.95 -1.64 5.85
N SER A 132 11.47 -0.59 6.54
CA SER A 132 10.04 -0.45 6.86
C SER A 132 9.17 -0.42 5.61
N TYR A 133 9.62 0.25 4.55
CA TYR A 133 8.93 0.30 3.27
C TYR A 133 8.85 -1.06 2.59
N ASN A 134 9.92 -1.87 2.64
CA ASN A 134 9.91 -3.23 2.10
C ASN A 134 8.97 -4.15 2.91
N ILE A 135 8.89 -3.97 4.23
CA ILE A 135 7.97 -4.72 5.10
C ILE A 135 6.51 -4.28 4.89
N PHE A 136 6.26 -3.03 4.50
CA PHE A 136 4.91 -2.50 4.31
C PHE A 136 4.09 -3.31 3.29
N TYR A 137 4.75 -3.83 2.25
CA TYR A 137 4.11 -4.70 1.25
C TYR A 137 3.50 -5.96 1.86
N GLU A 138 4.04 -6.49 2.96
CA GLU A 138 3.57 -7.74 3.57
C GLU A 138 2.24 -7.60 4.31
N PHE A 139 1.88 -6.37 4.72
CA PHE A 139 0.72 -6.15 5.61
C PHE A 139 -0.49 -5.51 4.92
N PHE A 140 -0.28 -4.74 3.85
CA PHE A 140 -1.29 -3.81 3.34
C PHE A 140 -1.65 -3.99 1.84
N THR A 141 -1.19 -5.06 1.21
CA THR A 141 -1.53 -5.36 -0.18
C THR A 141 -2.76 -6.25 -0.28
N LEU A 142 -3.71 -5.87 -1.13
CA LEU A 142 -4.82 -6.71 -1.56
C LEU A 142 -4.65 -7.05 -3.04
N CYS A 143 -4.80 -8.32 -3.40
CA CYS A 143 -4.56 -8.80 -4.75
C CYS A 143 -5.69 -9.69 -5.26
N THR A 144 -5.95 -9.62 -6.57
CA THR A 144 -6.74 -10.60 -7.32
C THR A 144 -5.84 -11.21 -8.39
N SER A 145 -5.62 -12.52 -8.34
CA SER A 145 -4.83 -13.27 -9.32
C SER A 145 -5.71 -14.30 -10.04
N ILE A 146 -5.59 -14.36 -11.37
CA ILE A 146 -6.35 -15.28 -12.23
C ILE A 146 -5.37 -16.03 -13.11
N VAL A 147 -5.43 -17.37 -13.05
CA VAL A 147 -4.79 -18.28 -13.99
C VAL A 147 -5.86 -18.86 -14.90
N ALA A 148 -5.66 -18.77 -16.21
CA ALA A 148 -6.57 -19.31 -17.21
C ALA A 148 -5.80 -20.09 -18.27
N GLU A 149 -6.37 -21.22 -18.71
CA GLU A 149 -5.86 -22.03 -19.81
C GLU A 149 -6.90 -22.05 -20.93
N ASP A 150 -6.48 -21.85 -22.17
CA ASP A 150 -7.36 -21.99 -23.32
C ASP A 150 -7.48 -23.45 -23.79
N LYS A 151 -8.42 -23.73 -24.70
CA LYS A 151 -8.63 -25.10 -25.22
C LYS A 151 -7.45 -25.68 -26.01
N LYS A 152 -6.44 -24.86 -26.33
CA LYS A 152 -5.22 -25.27 -27.03
C LYS A 152 -4.06 -25.53 -26.06
N GLY A 153 -4.28 -25.34 -24.75
CA GLY A 153 -3.25 -25.48 -23.72
C GLY A 153 -2.41 -24.24 -23.47
N ASN A 154 -2.82 -23.06 -23.98
CA ASN A 154 -2.10 -21.81 -23.70
C ASN A 154 -2.54 -21.24 -22.35
N CYS A 155 -1.57 -21.00 -21.47
CA CYS A 155 -1.81 -20.43 -20.14
C CYS A 155 -1.61 -18.90 -20.13
N ALA A 156 -2.43 -18.21 -19.36
CA ALA A 156 -2.28 -16.79 -19.03
C ALA A 156 -2.44 -16.57 -17.52
N LEU A 157 -1.54 -15.78 -16.95
CA LEU A 157 -1.63 -15.23 -15.60
C LEU A 157 -1.95 -13.74 -15.69
N ARG A 158 -2.95 -13.29 -14.93
CA ARG A 158 -3.29 -11.88 -14.76
C ARG A 158 -3.44 -11.54 -13.29
N GLU A 159 -2.92 -10.39 -12.91
CA GLU A 159 -2.97 -9.90 -11.55
C GLU A 159 -3.45 -8.44 -11.52
N GLY A 160 -4.28 -8.13 -10.53
CA GLY A 160 -4.63 -6.77 -10.15
C GLY A 160 -4.30 -6.58 -8.67
N GLY A 161 -3.61 -5.49 -8.34
CA GLY A 161 -3.22 -5.15 -6.98
C GLY A 161 -3.80 -3.81 -6.54
N GLN A 162 -4.15 -3.71 -5.26
CA GLN A 162 -4.55 -2.48 -4.59
C GLN A 162 -3.71 -2.34 -3.32
N TYR A 163 -3.23 -1.12 -3.06
CA TYR A 163 -2.51 -0.78 -1.83
C TYR A 163 -3.45 0.06 -0.95
N GLU A 164 -3.73 -0.42 0.27
CA GLU A 164 -4.57 0.30 1.22
C GLU A 164 -3.73 0.70 2.43
N ALA A 165 -3.22 1.94 2.42
CA ALA A 165 -2.68 2.54 3.62
C ALA A 165 -3.84 3.22 4.38
N LEU A 166 -4.21 2.65 5.54
CA LEU A 166 -5.25 3.10 6.48
C LEU A 166 -5.93 4.42 6.09
N HIS A 167 -7.03 4.32 5.35
CA HIS A 167 -7.89 5.47 5.10
C HIS A 167 -8.51 5.88 6.44
N LYS A 168 -8.19 7.08 6.94
CA LYS A 168 -9.12 7.76 7.84
C LYS A 168 -10.30 8.15 6.97
N GLU A 169 -11.43 7.52 7.21
CA GLU A 169 -12.71 7.94 6.65
C GLU A 169 -13.00 9.33 7.25
N GLU A 170 -12.53 10.39 6.60
CA GLU A 170 -13.17 11.68 6.77
C GLU A 170 -14.55 11.54 6.16
N SER A 171 -15.52 11.26 7.03
CA SER A 171 -16.93 11.46 6.76
C SER A 171 -17.10 12.87 6.20
N SER A 172 -17.10 12.95 4.87
CA SER A 172 -17.45 14.15 4.14
C SER A 172 -18.93 14.36 4.43
N LYS A 173 -19.20 15.19 5.43
CA LYS A 173 -20.54 15.67 5.74
C LYS A 173 -21.06 16.39 4.49
N TRP A 174 -22.01 15.76 3.83
CA TRP A 174 -23.01 16.46 3.04
C TRP A 174 -24.14 16.91 3.97
#